data_AF-A0AAD9L101-F1
#
_entry.id   AF-A0AAD9L101-F1
#
_cell.length_a   1.000
_cell.length_b   1.000
_cell.length_c   1.000
_cell.angle_alpha   90.00
_cell.angle_beta   90.00
_cell.angle_gamma   90.00
#
_symmetry.space_group_name_H-M   'P 1'
#
loop_
_entity.id
_entity.type
_entity.pdbx_description
1 polymer ?
#
loop_
_entity_poly.entity_id
_entity_poly.type
_entity_poly.pdbx_seq_one_letter_code
_entity_poly.pdbx_strand_id
1 'polypeptide(L)'
;MMETDTLIYVNNTQIENVESYVYLGQKYNKRNKNQDKEIYRRVTARWTAFGKHRDIFKGNIGTRLKRQINNSCVLPAMISGAETWLHSPP
;
A
#
# COMPACT_ATOMS: atom_id res chain seq x y z
N MET A 1 -6.85 -9.57 31.32
CA MET A 1 -7.90 -10.38 30.63
C MET A 1 -7.18 -11.33 29.70
N MET A 2 -7.31 -12.63 29.93
CA MET A 2 -6.70 -13.68 29.09
C MET A 2 -7.45 -13.72 27.75
N GLU A 3 -6.76 -13.40 26.66
CA GLU A 3 -7.27 -13.67 25.30
C GLU A 3 -7.29 -15.18 25.10
N THR A 4 -8.45 -15.71 24.74
CA THR A 4 -8.63 -17.13 24.45
C THR A 4 -7.88 -17.49 23.17
N ASP A 5 -6.86 -18.36 23.29
CA ASP A 5 -6.15 -19.01 22.19
C ASP A 5 -7.14 -19.85 21.37
N THR A 6 -7.85 -19.20 20.45
CA THR A 6 -8.71 -19.89 19.50
C THR A 6 -7.82 -20.49 18.44
N LEU A 7 -7.80 -21.82 18.37
CA LEU A 7 -7.09 -22.56 17.36
C LEU A 7 -7.72 -22.29 15.99
N ILE A 8 -6.93 -21.74 15.07
CA ILE A 8 -7.36 -21.46 13.70
C ILE A 8 -6.67 -22.47 12.79
N TYR A 9 -7.45 -23.14 11.95
CA TYR A 9 -6.94 -24.11 10.98
C TYR A 9 -7.24 -23.64 9.55
N VAL A 10 -6.24 -23.67 8.68
CA VAL A 10 -6.36 -23.44 7.24
C VAL A 10 -5.76 -24.65 6.52
N ASN A 11 -6.54 -25.34 5.69
CA ASN A 11 -6.10 -26.56 4.98
C ASN A 11 -5.42 -27.58 5.91
N ASN A 12 -6.06 -27.89 7.04
CA ASN A 12 -5.54 -28.78 8.09
C ASN A 12 -4.21 -28.34 8.75
N THR A 13 -3.73 -27.12 8.45
CA THR A 13 -2.56 -26.52 9.09
C THR A 13 -3.01 -25.56 10.18
N GLN A 14 -2.51 -25.77 11.40
CA GLN A 14 -2.75 -24.84 12.50
C GLN A 14 -1.94 -23.56 12.28
N ILE A 15 -2.60 -22.40 12.34
CA ILE A 15 -1.95 -21.10 12.20
C ILE A 15 -1.98 -20.32 13.51
N GLU A 16 -0.97 -19.50 13.72
CA GLU A 16 -0.82 -18.68 14.92
C GLU A 16 -1.88 -17.56 14.97
N ASN A 17 -2.48 -17.38 16.13
CA ASN A 17 -3.44 -16.31 16.39
C ASN A 17 -2.69 -15.07 16.92
N VAL A 18 -2.30 -14.17 16.01
CA VAL A 18 -1.61 -12.91 16.39
C VAL A 18 -2.52 -11.70 16.28
N GLU A 19 -2.42 -10.76 17.22
CA GLU A 19 -3.14 -9.47 17.16
C GLU A 19 -2.61 -8.56 16.04
N SER A 20 -1.33 -8.70 15.67
CA SER A 20 -0.76 -7.98 14.54
C SER A 20 0.30 -8.79 13.80
N TYR A 21 0.34 -8.64 12.48
CA TYR A 21 1.31 -9.30 11.59
C TYR A 21 1.85 -8.32 10.55
N VAL A 22 3.11 -8.47 10.17
CA VAL A 22 3.73 -7.68 9.09
C VAL A 22 3.75 -8.51 7.82
N TYR A 23 2.91 -8.14 6.85
CA TYR A 23 2.88 -8.77 5.54
C TYR A 23 3.43 -7.79 4.50
N LEU A 24 4.47 -8.20 3.77
CA LEU A 24 5.11 -7.40 2.71
C LEU A 24 5.47 -5.97 3.15
N GLY A 25 5.94 -5.81 4.38
CA GLY A 25 6.32 -4.51 4.97
C GLY A 25 5.14 -3.68 5.48
N GLN A 26 3.91 -4.18 5.41
CA GLN A 26 2.72 -3.51 5.95
C GLN A 26 2.23 -4.23 7.21
N LYS A 27 2.10 -3.47 8.31
CA LYS A 27 1.56 -3.99 9.56
C LYS A 27 0.03 -4.02 9.51
N TYR A 28 -0.53 -5.22 9.67
CA TYR A 28 -1.94 -5.52 9.83
C TYR A 28 -2.24 -5.75 11.30
N ASN A 29 -3.32 -5.18 11.83
CA ASN A 29 -3.81 -5.49 13.17
C ASN A 29 -5.23 -6.09 13.05
N LYS A 30 -5.55 -7.07 13.90
CA LYS A 30 -6.86 -7.72 13.92
C LYS A 30 -7.98 -6.75 14.29
N ARG A 31 -7.75 -5.93 15.32
CA ARG A 31 -8.74 -4.96 15.81
C ARG A 31 -8.80 -3.68 14.99
N ASN A 32 -7.68 -3.31 14.36
CA ASN A 32 -7.55 -2.05 13.65
C ASN A 32 -7.15 -2.36 12.22
N LYS A 33 -8.16 -2.39 11.33
CA LYS A 33 -7.95 -2.42 9.88
C LYS A 33 -7.17 -1.17 9.51
N ASN A 34 -5.84 -1.28 9.51
CA ASN A 34 -4.87 -0.21 9.33
C ASN A 34 -4.88 0.38 7.90
N GLN A 35 -6.04 0.30 7.22
CA GLN A 35 -6.31 0.78 5.89
C GLN A 35 -6.12 2.29 5.82
N ASP A 36 -6.58 3.05 6.82
CA ASP A 36 -6.45 4.51 6.83
C ASP A 36 -4.99 4.97 6.83
N LYS A 37 -4.13 4.33 7.63
CA LYS A 37 -2.69 4.68 7.65
C LYS A 37 -2.00 4.30 6.35
N GLU A 38 -2.38 3.17 5.73
CA GLU A 38 -1.86 2.76 4.43
C GLU A 38 -2.34 3.69 3.31
N ILE A 39 -3.61 4.09 3.32
CA ILE A 39 -4.18 5.09 2.41
C ILE A 39 -3.41 6.40 2.54
N TYR A 40 -3.19 6.86 3.78
CA TYR A 40 -2.42 8.08 4.04
C TYR A 40 -0.99 7.97 3.51
N ARG A 41 -0.31 6.85 3.77
CA ARG A 41 1.04 6.58 3.25
C ARG A 41 1.09 6.65 1.72
N ARG A 42 0.11 6.04 1.02
CA ARG A 42 0.01 6.06 -0.45
C ARG A 42 -0.26 7.47 -0.99
N VAL A 43 -1.12 8.24 -0.34
CA VAL A 43 -1.38 9.65 -0.67
C VAL A 43 -0.10 10.48 -0.51
N THR A 44 0.63 10.31 0.59
CA THR A 44 1.90 10.99 0.82
C THR A 44 2.97 10.60 -0.21
N ALA A 45 3.06 9.32 -0.58
CA ALA A 45 3.97 8.85 -1.62
C ALA A 45 3.65 9.51 -2.98
N ARG A 46 2.36 9.58 -3.35
CA ARG A 46 1.90 10.29 -4.55
C ARG A 46 2.30 11.77 -4.52
N TRP A 47 2.03 12.46 -3.42
CA TRP A 47 2.38 13.88 -3.27
C TRP A 47 3.89 14.12 -3.33
N THR A 48 4.68 13.22 -2.75
CA THR A 48 6.15 13.28 -2.80
C THR A 48 6.64 13.14 -4.24
N ALA A 49 6.15 12.15 -4.99
CA ALA A 49 6.49 11.96 -6.40
C ALA A 49 6.03 13.13 -7.28
N PHE A 50 4.83 13.67 -7.02
CA PHE A 50 4.34 14.89 -7.69
C PHE A 50 5.24 16.09 -7.38
N GLY A 51 5.66 16.24 -6.12
CA GLY A 51 6.57 17.30 -5.67
C GLY A 51 7.91 17.29 -6.40
N LYS A 52 8.50 16.11 -6.64
CA LYS A 52 9.74 15.96 -7.40
C LYS A 52 9.64 16.46 -8.84
N HIS A 53 8.45 16.45 -9.43
CA HIS A 53 8.20 16.91 -10.80
C HIS A 53 7.33 18.17 -10.83
N ARG A 54 7.28 18.92 -9.72
CA ARG A 54 6.40 20.08 -9.55
C ARG A 54 6.58 21.11 -10.67
N ASP A 55 7.81 21.35 -11.11
CA ASP A 55 8.11 22.35 -12.14
C ASP A 55 7.49 21.99 -13.49
N ILE A 56 7.41 20.69 -13.79
CA ILE A 56 6.77 20.18 -15.01
C ILE A 56 5.26 20.35 -14.90
N PHE A 57 4.67 20.01 -13.75
CA PHE A 57 3.23 20.11 -13.55
C PHE A 57 2.73 21.56 -13.45
N LYS A 58 3.50 22.45 -12.85
CA LYS A 58 3.20 23.88 -12.74
C LYS A 58 3.62 24.70 -13.96
N GLY A 59 4.58 24.20 -14.74
CA GLY A 59 5.04 24.87 -15.95
C GLY A 59 4.01 24.89 -17.07
N ASN A 60 4.26 25.75 -18.07
CA ASN A 60 3.48 25.82 -19.31
C ASN A 60 3.84 24.67 -20.26
N ILE A 61 3.59 23.44 -19.80
CA ILE A 61 3.85 22.20 -20.53
C ILE A 61 2.51 21.63 -21.01
N GLY A 62 2.51 21.07 -22.23
CA GLY A 62 1.33 20.42 -22.79
C GLY A 62 0.81 19.26 -21.92
N THR A 63 -0.51 19.14 -21.82
CA THR A 63 -1.21 18.15 -20.98
C THR A 63 -0.78 16.71 -21.28
N ARG A 64 -0.39 16.40 -22.53
CA ARG A 64 0.12 15.08 -22.93
C ARG A 64 1.35 14.66 -22.12
N LEU A 65 2.32 15.56 -21.95
CA LEU A 65 3.57 15.26 -21.24
C LEU A 65 3.34 15.17 -19.73
N LYS A 66 2.50 16.06 -19.18
CA LYS A 66 2.06 15.98 -17.77
C LYS A 66 1.39 14.63 -17.48
N ARG A 67 0.52 14.15 -18.38
CA ARG A 67 -0.12 12.83 -18.26
C ARG A 67 0.90 11.69 -18.31
N GLN A 68 1.87 11.75 -19.22
CA GLN A 68 2.90 10.72 -19.33
C GLN A 68 3.71 10.61 -18.04
N ILE A 69 4.19 11.74 -17.50
CA ILE A 69 4.96 11.75 -16.24
C ILE A 69 4.09 11.30 -15.06
N ASN A 70 2.83 11.70 -15.02
CA ASN A 70 1.90 11.19 -14.01
C ASN A 70 1.81 9.66 -14.07
N ASN A 71 1.63 9.07 -15.25
CA ASN A 71 1.47 7.63 -15.40
C ASN A 71 2.77 6.85 -15.17
N SER A 72 3.92 7.40 -15.55
CA SER A 72 5.22 6.73 -15.42
C SER A 72 5.88 6.91 -14.05
N CYS A 73 5.59 7.98 -13.30
CA CYS A 73 6.34 8.31 -12.08
C CYS A 73 5.44 8.52 -10.84
N VAL A 74 4.31 9.20 -11.00
CA VAL A 74 3.43 9.56 -9.86
C VAL A 74 2.49 8.41 -9.50
N LEU A 75 1.92 7.77 -10.51
CA LEU A 75 1.01 6.65 -10.36
C LEU A 75 1.71 5.41 -9.77
N PRO A 76 2.90 4.99 -10.25
CA PRO A 76 3.59 3.84 -9.68
C PRO A 76 4.03 4.08 -8.24
N ALA A 77 4.41 5.30 -7.85
CA ALA A 77 4.73 5.61 -6.44
C ALA A 77 3.55 5.39 -5.48
N MET A 78 2.31 5.49 -5.99
CA MET A 78 1.08 5.25 -5.23
C MET A 78 0.65 3.78 -5.26
N ILE A 79 0.89 3.08 -6.37
CA ILE A 79 0.31 1.76 -6.69
C ILE A 79 1.33 0.62 -6.66
N SER A 80 2.63 0.89 -6.60
CA SER A 80 3.69 -0.15 -6.58
C SER A 80 3.51 -1.16 -5.43
N GLY A 81 3.10 -0.70 -4.25
CA GLY A 81 2.76 -1.60 -3.13
C GLY A 81 1.44 -2.35 -3.32
N ALA A 82 0.69 -2.05 -4.37
CA ALA A 82 -0.58 -2.67 -4.72
C ALA A 82 -0.44 -3.75 -5.81
N GLU A 83 0.51 -3.62 -6.73
CA GLU A 83 0.77 -4.61 -7.79
C GLU A 83 1.30 -5.93 -7.22
N THR A 84 2.00 -5.88 -6.08
CA THR A 84 2.47 -7.07 -5.36
C THR A 84 1.33 -7.92 -4.76
N TRP A 85 0.12 -7.38 -4.55
CA TRP A 85 -1.02 -8.18 -4.07
C TRP A 85 -1.49 -9.22 -5.09
N LEU A 86 -1.29 -8.96 -6.39
CA LEU A 86 -1.70 -9.87 -7.46
C LEU A 86 -0.66 -10.98 -7.70
N HIS A 87 0.60 -10.74 -7.33
CA HIS A 87 1.72 -11.66 -7.57
C HIS A 87 2.12 -12.48 -6.34
N SER A 88 1.21 -12.72 -5.39
CA SER A 88 1.42 -13.84 -4.46
C SER A 88 0.96 -15.10 -5.20
N PRO A 89 1.85 -16.02 -5.60
CA PRO A 89 1.42 -17.28 -6.21
C PRO A 89 0.57 -18.07 -5.19
N PRO A 90 -0.38 -18.90 -5.68
CA PRO A 90 -1.22 -19.76 -4.84
C PRO A 90 -0.40 -20.80 -4.06
#